data_AF-A0A3N5HHC5-F1
#
_entry.id   AF-A0A3N5HHC5-F1
#
_cell.length_a   1.000
_cell.length_b   1.000
_cell.length_c   1.000
_cell.angle_alpha   90.00
_cell.angle_beta   90.00
_cell.angle_gamma   90.00
#
_symmetry.space_group_name_H-M   'P 1'
#
loop_
_entity.id
_entity.type
_entity.pdbx_description
1 polymer ?
#
loop_
_entity_poly.entity_id
_entity_poly.type
_entity_poly.pdbx_seq_one_letter_code
_entity_poly.pdbx_strand_id
1 'polypeptide(L)'
;MTSSRAEALMLLPDWARRLSAKGAVDFTEALQGTWRRDGEELDRPIELVLRHTANSARRLLESGAMETEGQVSLDGQTFAVRGTRRVSWRTGRVDIDLQSDGFRFIGGLHNLLWKGEPHRFRIETPGGAPVGDAILRLCRAAEAEARAAQPAAP
;
A
#
# COMPACT_ATOMS: atom_id res chain seq x y z
N MET A 1 5.39 -19.08 -28.99
CA MET A 1 4.39 -18.72 -27.97
C MET A 1 5.01 -17.72 -26.99
N THR A 2 4.87 -16.43 -27.24
CA THR A 2 5.43 -15.32 -26.42
C THR A 2 4.34 -14.57 -25.62
N SER A 3 3.08 -15.01 -25.70
CA SER A 3 1.89 -14.31 -25.17
C SER A 3 1.80 -14.26 -23.63
N SER A 4 2.32 -15.27 -22.91
CA SER A 4 2.00 -15.41 -21.47
C SER A 4 2.70 -14.39 -20.56
N ARG A 5 3.89 -13.91 -20.93
CA ARG A 5 4.67 -12.99 -20.07
C ARG A 5 4.17 -11.55 -20.18
N ALA A 6 3.83 -11.09 -21.38
CA ALA A 6 3.33 -9.74 -21.60
C ALA A 6 1.93 -9.54 -20.98
N GLU A 7 1.04 -10.53 -21.13
CA GLU A 7 -0.30 -10.52 -20.51
C GLU A 7 -0.22 -10.56 -18.97
N ALA A 8 0.65 -11.41 -18.41
CA ALA A 8 0.87 -11.46 -16.97
C ALA A 8 1.42 -10.12 -16.43
N LEU A 9 2.30 -9.44 -17.18
CA LEU A 9 2.79 -8.11 -16.83
C LEU A 9 1.68 -7.04 -16.89
N MET A 10 0.74 -7.12 -17.83
CA MET A 10 -0.40 -6.18 -17.91
C MET A 10 -1.37 -6.31 -16.72
N LEU A 11 -1.39 -7.45 -16.03
CA LEU A 11 -2.22 -7.66 -14.84
C LEU A 11 -1.56 -7.14 -13.55
N LEU A 12 -0.27 -6.82 -13.58
CA LEU A 12 0.42 -6.27 -12.42
C LEU A 12 -0.07 -4.85 -12.11
N PRO A 13 -0.14 -4.43 -10.84
CA PRO A 13 -0.30 -3.03 -10.46
C PRO A 13 0.76 -2.13 -11.14
N ASP A 14 0.41 -0.86 -11.36
CA ASP A 14 1.25 0.13 -12.06
C ASP A 14 2.69 0.14 -11.59
N TRP A 15 2.90 0.07 -10.29
CA TRP A 15 4.23 0.06 -9.71
C TRP A 15 5.01 -1.21 -10.05
N ALA A 16 4.40 -2.39 -9.96
CA ALA A 16 5.05 -3.67 -10.29
C ALA A 16 5.39 -3.75 -11.80
N ARG A 17 4.57 -3.12 -12.65
CA ARG A 17 4.90 -2.91 -14.07
C ARG A 17 6.10 -1.99 -14.25
N ARG A 18 6.11 -0.83 -13.58
CA ARG A 18 7.22 0.14 -13.66
C ARG A 18 8.54 -0.48 -13.19
N LEU A 19 8.51 -1.25 -12.11
CA LEU A 19 9.68 -1.99 -11.62
C LEU A 19 10.19 -3.01 -12.63
N SER A 20 9.28 -3.78 -13.23
CA SER A 20 9.63 -4.80 -14.22
C SER A 20 10.14 -4.21 -15.55
N ALA A 21 9.63 -3.03 -15.95
CA ALA A 21 9.96 -2.42 -17.24
C ALA A 21 11.20 -1.53 -17.21
N LYS A 22 11.47 -0.83 -16.10
CA LYS A 22 12.50 0.22 -16.04
C LYS A 22 13.62 -0.04 -15.06
N GLY A 23 13.49 -1.02 -14.16
CA GLY A 23 14.53 -1.40 -13.20
C GLY A 23 14.98 -0.24 -12.32
N ALA A 24 14.46 -0.19 -11.09
CA ALA A 24 14.80 0.82 -10.06
C ALA A 24 14.14 2.20 -10.31
N VAL A 25 12.85 2.29 -9.99
CA VAL A 25 12.06 3.54 -10.06
C VAL A 25 11.64 3.91 -8.66
N ASP A 26 11.90 5.16 -8.26
CA ASP A 26 11.25 5.75 -7.10
C ASP A 26 9.78 5.99 -7.44
N PHE A 27 8.86 5.49 -6.63
CA PHE A 27 7.44 5.74 -6.83
C PHE A 27 6.71 5.93 -5.52
N THR A 28 5.61 6.65 -5.60
CA THR A 28 4.66 6.85 -4.51
C THR A 28 3.37 6.11 -4.81
N GLU A 29 2.88 5.37 -3.83
CA GLU A 29 1.61 4.67 -3.85
C GLU A 29 0.69 5.31 -2.81
N ALA A 30 -0.43 5.88 -3.26
CA ALA A 30 -1.46 6.43 -2.39
C ALA A 30 -2.64 5.47 -2.35
N LEU A 31 -3.05 5.09 -1.14
CA LEU A 31 -4.21 4.28 -0.87
C LEU A 31 -5.21 5.06 -0.01
N GLN A 32 -6.49 4.97 -0.32
CA GLN A 32 -7.57 5.60 0.45
C GLN A 32 -8.71 4.63 0.69
N GLY A 33 -9.44 4.87 1.76
CA GLY A 33 -10.62 4.08 2.09
C GLY A 33 -11.12 4.37 3.48
N THR A 34 -11.60 3.32 4.14
CA THR A 34 -12.22 3.42 5.46
C THR A 34 -11.55 2.50 6.45
N TRP A 35 -11.54 2.94 7.70
CA TRP A 35 -11.17 2.12 8.84
C TRP A 35 -12.28 2.16 9.88
N ARG A 36 -12.35 1.12 10.69
CA ARG A 36 -13.33 0.97 11.75
C ARG A 36 -12.61 0.52 13.01
N ARG A 37 -12.84 1.23 14.10
CA ARG A 37 -12.36 0.83 15.43
C ARG A 37 -13.21 -0.33 15.95
N ASP A 38 -12.58 -1.29 16.60
CA ASP A 38 -13.28 -2.40 17.24
C ASP A 38 -14.31 -1.88 18.27
N GLY A 39 -15.54 -2.39 18.17
CA GLY A 39 -16.65 -1.97 19.02
C GLY A 39 -17.38 -0.71 18.55
N GLU A 40 -16.94 -0.07 17.45
CA GLU A 40 -17.67 1.04 16.82
C GLU A 40 -18.39 0.58 15.54
N GLU A 41 -19.54 1.19 15.25
CA GLU A 41 -20.31 0.94 14.02
C GLU A 41 -19.93 1.89 12.86
N LEU A 42 -19.25 2.99 13.17
CA LEU A 42 -18.98 4.07 12.22
C LEU A 42 -17.64 3.86 11.50
N ASP A 43 -17.70 3.84 10.17
CA ASP A 43 -16.52 3.90 9.32
C ASP A 43 -15.95 5.32 9.26
N ARG A 44 -14.64 5.43 9.41
CA ARG A 44 -13.89 6.69 9.38
C ARG A 44 -12.90 6.69 8.21
N PRO A 45 -12.59 7.85 7.61
CA PRO A 45 -11.64 7.90 6.51
C PRO A 45 -10.23 7.57 6.96
N ILE A 46 -9.49 6.88 6.10
CA ILE A 46 -8.05 6.59 6.25
C ILE A 46 -7.35 6.80 4.91
N GLU A 47 -6.15 7.36 4.97
CA GLU A 47 -5.26 7.54 3.82
C GLU A 47 -3.87 6.99 4.16
N LEU A 48 -3.26 6.24 3.25
CA LEU A 48 -1.94 5.67 3.39
C LEU A 48 -1.11 6.01 2.15
N VAL A 49 -0.04 6.76 2.33
CA VAL A 49 0.88 7.16 1.26
C VAL A 49 2.23 6.49 1.51
N LEU A 50 2.59 5.53 0.66
CA LEU A 50 3.84 4.80 0.71
C LEU A 50 4.82 5.32 -0.33
N ARG A 51 6.07 5.48 0.07
CA ARG A 51 7.21 5.85 -0.78
C ARG A 51 8.12 4.63 -0.89
N HIS A 52 8.48 4.31 -2.12
CA HIS A 52 9.31 3.18 -2.46
C HIS A 52 10.56 3.68 -3.16
N THR A 53 11.72 3.39 -2.59
CA THR A 53 13.00 3.76 -3.20
C THR A 53 13.44 2.72 -4.22
N ALA A 54 14.19 3.16 -5.22
CA ALA A 54 14.73 2.37 -6.31
C ALA A 54 15.54 1.15 -5.80
N ASN A 55 16.33 1.34 -4.74
CA ASN A 55 17.13 0.27 -4.12
C ASN A 55 16.26 -0.80 -3.44
N SER A 56 15.26 -0.39 -2.65
CA SER A 56 14.34 -1.32 -2.00
C SER A 56 13.48 -2.07 -3.03
N ALA A 57 13.13 -1.41 -4.12
CA ALA A 57 12.34 -2.01 -5.18
C ALA A 57 13.15 -3.00 -6.04
N ARG A 58 14.46 -2.80 -6.18
CA ARG A 58 15.35 -3.80 -6.77
C ARG A 58 15.45 -5.05 -5.89
N ARG A 59 15.61 -4.88 -4.57
CA ARG A 59 15.58 -6.00 -3.61
C ARG A 59 14.28 -6.79 -3.67
N LEU A 60 13.16 -6.16 -4.02
CA LEU A 60 11.88 -6.85 -4.21
C LEU A 60 11.94 -7.90 -5.33
N LEU A 61 12.59 -7.57 -6.45
CA LEU A 61 12.73 -8.49 -7.58
C LEU A 61 13.64 -9.67 -7.23
N GLU A 62 14.64 -9.42 -6.39
CA GLU A 62 15.64 -10.41 -6.01
C GLU A 62 15.17 -11.33 -4.87
N SER A 63 14.46 -10.79 -3.87
CA SER A 63 14.12 -11.48 -2.61
C SER A 63 12.62 -11.65 -2.35
N GLY A 64 11.77 -11.00 -3.14
CA GLY A 64 10.34 -10.89 -2.84
C GLY A 64 10.01 -9.96 -1.67
N ALA A 65 10.99 -9.26 -1.08
CA ALA A 65 10.79 -8.31 0.00
C ALA A 65 11.28 -6.89 -0.34
N MET A 66 10.52 -5.89 0.11
CA MET A 66 10.79 -4.47 -0.09
C MET A 66 10.58 -3.71 1.22
N GLU A 67 11.59 -2.96 1.66
CA GLU A 67 11.41 -1.95 2.70
C GLU A 67 10.54 -0.82 2.15
N THR A 68 9.59 -0.37 2.96
CA THR A 68 8.66 0.71 2.60
C THR A 68 8.55 1.69 3.75
N GLU A 69 8.45 2.96 3.40
CA GLU A 69 8.19 4.05 4.35
C GLU A 69 7.09 4.94 3.82
N GLY A 70 6.50 5.76 4.67
CA GLY A 70 5.37 6.57 4.25
C GLY A 70 4.70 7.30 5.39
N GLN A 71 3.44 7.66 5.15
CA GLN A 71 2.58 8.31 6.11
C GLN A 71 1.19 7.69 6.07
N VAL A 72 0.56 7.58 7.24
CA VAL A 72 -0.85 7.21 7.38
C VAL A 72 -1.60 8.33 8.07
N SER A 73 -2.75 8.70 7.53
CA SER A 73 -3.66 9.67 8.11
C SER A 73 -4.90 8.95 8.61
N LEU A 74 -5.14 9.01 9.92
CA LEU A 74 -6.23 8.34 10.63
C LEU A 74 -6.82 9.34 11.64
N ASP A 75 -8.13 9.56 11.58
CA ASP A 75 -8.86 10.51 12.44
C ASP A 75 -8.28 11.93 12.45
N GLY A 76 -7.82 12.40 11.28
CA GLY A 76 -7.20 13.73 11.14
C GLY A 76 -5.79 13.83 11.72
N GLN A 77 -5.24 12.75 12.28
CA GLN A 77 -3.85 12.66 12.72
C GLN A 77 -2.99 11.96 11.68
N THR A 78 -1.79 12.46 11.44
CA THR A 78 -0.84 11.87 10.49
C THR A 78 0.33 11.25 11.25
N PHE A 79 0.65 10.00 10.94
CA PHE A 79 1.75 9.25 11.53
C PHE A 79 2.74 8.83 10.45
N ALA A 80 4.03 8.93 10.74
CA ALA A 80 5.05 8.30 9.91
C ALA A 80 4.95 6.77 10.07
N VAL A 81 5.05 6.05 8.96
CA VAL A 81 5.04 4.58 8.95
C VAL A 81 6.30 4.04 8.29
N ARG A 82 6.81 2.92 8.80
CA ARG A 82 7.92 2.16 8.21
C ARG A 82 7.67 0.68 8.34
N GLY A 83 8.12 -0.10 7.37
CA GLY A 83 7.96 -1.53 7.44
C GLY A 83 8.38 -2.28 6.19
N THR A 84 7.78 -3.45 6.00
CA THR A 84 8.15 -4.37 4.93
C THR A 84 6.92 -4.76 4.12
N ARG A 85 7.07 -4.77 2.79
CA ARG A 85 6.17 -5.44 1.84
C ARG A 85 6.83 -6.71 1.35
N ARG A 86 6.08 -7.81 1.32
CA ARG A 86 6.49 -9.10 0.75
C ARG A 86 5.53 -9.48 -0.37
N VAL A 87 6.06 -9.92 -1.50
CA VAL A 87 5.29 -10.27 -2.69
C VAL A 87 5.60 -11.71 -3.09
N SER A 88 4.57 -12.53 -3.09
CA SER A 88 4.61 -13.86 -3.69
C SER A 88 4.22 -13.76 -5.16
N TRP A 89 5.22 -13.71 -6.05
CA TRP A 89 4.98 -13.64 -7.50
C TRP A 89 4.20 -14.84 -8.05
N ARG A 90 4.30 -16.00 -7.39
CA ARG A 90 3.58 -17.21 -7.78
C ARG A 90 2.07 -17.09 -7.53
N THR A 91 1.68 -16.47 -6.42
CA THR A 91 0.27 -16.43 -5.98
C THR A 91 -0.37 -15.05 -6.15
N GLY A 92 0.42 -14.03 -6.45
CA GLY A 92 -0.03 -12.64 -6.46
C GLY A 92 -0.26 -12.05 -5.07
N ARG A 93 0.06 -12.77 -3.99
CA ARG A 93 -0.17 -12.29 -2.63
C ARG A 93 0.84 -11.23 -2.24
N VAL A 94 0.37 -10.17 -1.60
CA VAL A 94 1.18 -9.07 -1.06
C VAL A 94 0.90 -8.96 0.42
N ASP A 95 1.88 -9.30 1.26
CA ASP A 95 1.81 -9.09 2.70
C ASP A 95 2.57 -7.80 3.05
N ILE A 96 1.99 -6.97 3.91
CA ILE A 96 2.49 -5.66 4.32
C ILE A 96 2.39 -5.60 5.84
N ASP A 97 3.50 -5.21 6.46
CA ASP A 97 3.60 -4.96 7.90
C ASP A 97 4.25 -3.60 8.09
N LEU A 98 3.50 -2.65 8.66
CA LEU A 98 3.91 -1.26 8.87
C LEU A 98 3.81 -0.91 10.35
N GLN A 99 4.83 -0.22 10.86
CA GLN A 99 4.90 0.29 12.21
C GLN A 99 4.88 1.82 12.20
N SER A 100 4.15 2.40 13.14
CA SER A 100 4.20 3.80 13.55
C SER A 100 4.34 3.89 15.07
N ASP A 101 4.47 5.11 15.59
CA ASP A 101 4.58 5.37 17.04
C ASP A 101 3.31 4.96 17.80
N GLY A 102 2.13 5.02 17.16
CA GLY A 102 0.85 4.72 17.80
C GLY A 102 0.20 3.40 17.38
N PHE A 103 0.57 2.88 16.21
CA PHE A 103 -0.15 1.77 15.57
C PHE A 103 0.78 0.87 14.77
N ARG A 104 0.37 -0.39 14.61
CA ARG A 104 0.90 -1.36 13.66
C ARG A 104 -0.20 -1.77 12.69
N PHE A 105 0.11 -1.80 11.39
CA PHE A 105 -0.81 -2.17 10.32
C PHE A 105 -0.31 -3.45 9.68
N ILE A 106 -1.08 -4.53 9.81
CA ILE A 106 -0.71 -5.86 9.33
C ILE A 106 -1.76 -6.33 8.33
N GLY A 107 -1.34 -6.63 7.11
CA GLY A 107 -2.27 -7.11 6.10
C GLY A 107 -1.68 -7.01 4.71
N GLY A 108 -2.41 -6.37 3.79
CA GLY A 108 -1.99 -6.21 2.41
C GLY A 108 -3.07 -6.68 1.46
N LEU A 109 -2.68 -7.36 0.39
CA LEU A 109 -3.54 -7.69 -0.74
C LEU A 109 -3.43 -9.18 -1.05
N HIS A 110 -4.57 -9.86 -1.20
CA HIS A 110 -4.63 -11.30 -1.35
C HIS A 110 -4.20 -11.73 -2.76
N ASN A 111 -4.64 -11.03 -3.81
CA ASN A 111 -4.25 -11.31 -5.19
C ASN A 111 -4.08 -10.06 -6.08
N LEU A 112 -2.83 -9.67 -6.34
CA LEU A 112 -2.47 -8.48 -7.12
C LEU A 112 -2.95 -8.52 -8.58
N LEU A 113 -3.33 -9.70 -9.08
CA LEU A 113 -3.84 -9.87 -10.44
C LEU A 113 -5.34 -9.55 -10.53
N TRP A 114 -6.03 -9.39 -9.40
CA TRP A 114 -7.46 -9.09 -9.37
C TRP A 114 -7.71 -7.59 -9.37
N LYS A 115 -8.30 -7.11 -10.47
CA LYS A 115 -8.57 -5.68 -10.66
C LYS A 115 -9.52 -5.17 -9.58
N GLY A 116 -9.09 -4.14 -8.86
CA GLY A 116 -9.90 -3.46 -7.85
C GLY A 116 -9.93 -4.16 -6.50
N GLU A 117 -9.11 -5.20 -6.29
CA GLU A 117 -8.97 -5.82 -4.98
C GLU A 117 -8.47 -4.79 -3.95
N PRO A 118 -9.18 -4.61 -2.83
CA PRO A 118 -8.73 -3.69 -1.80
C PRO A 118 -7.64 -4.32 -0.95
N HIS A 119 -6.72 -3.48 -0.48
CA HIS A 119 -5.86 -3.81 0.62
C HIS A 119 -6.69 -3.90 1.90
N ARG A 120 -6.46 -4.92 2.70
CA ARG A 120 -7.08 -5.10 4.01
C ARG A 120 -6.00 -5.11 5.07
N PHE A 121 -6.20 -4.36 6.14
CA PHE A 121 -5.25 -4.28 7.24
C PHE A 121 -5.99 -4.48 8.55
N ARG A 122 -5.40 -5.30 9.42
CA ARG A 122 -5.67 -5.25 10.84
C ARG A 122 -4.79 -4.17 11.46
N ILE A 123 -5.37 -3.36 12.32
CA ILE A 123 -4.70 -2.30 13.07
C ILE A 123 -4.55 -2.77 14.51
N GLU A 124 -3.33 -2.67 15.02
CA GLU A 124 -2.98 -3.03 16.38
C GLU A 124 -2.26 -1.88 17.08
N THR A 125 -2.23 -1.90 18.40
CA THR A 125 -1.27 -1.12 19.18
C THR A 125 0.14 -1.71 19.01
N PRO A 126 1.22 -0.98 19.33
CA PRO A 126 2.57 -1.54 19.31
C PRO A 126 2.75 -2.76 20.23
N GLY A 127 1.90 -2.91 21.26
CA GLY A 127 1.85 -4.08 22.14
C GLY A 127 1.08 -5.28 21.59
N GLY A 128 0.52 -5.19 20.38
CA GLY A 128 -0.23 -6.27 19.72
C GLY A 128 -1.71 -6.37 20.10
N ALA A 129 -2.25 -5.38 20.82
CA ALA A 129 -3.68 -5.36 21.12
C ALA A 129 -4.46 -4.91 19.87
N PRO A 130 -5.57 -5.58 19.50
CA PRO A 130 -6.36 -5.18 18.33
C PRO A 130 -7.02 -3.81 18.57
N VAL A 131 -7.05 -2.99 17.52
CA VAL A 131 -7.65 -1.65 17.52
C VAL A 131 -8.80 -1.57 16.53
N GLY A 132 -8.69 -2.25 15.39
CA GLY A 132 -9.69 -2.19 14.33
C GLY A 132 -9.17 -2.72 13.00
N ASP A 133 -9.95 -2.51 11.95
CA ASP A 133 -9.62 -2.94 10.59
C ASP A 133 -9.73 -1.78 9.60
N ALA A 134 -8.95 -1.85 8.52
CA ALA A 134 -8.99 -0.90 7.41
C ALA A 134 -9.11 -1.59 6.06
N ILE A 135 -9.88 -0.98 5.16
CA ILE A 135 -10.04 -1.38 3.76
C ILE A 135 -9.62 -0.20 2.89
N LEU A 136 -8.54 -0.37 2.14
CA LEU A 136 -7.86 0.66 1.37
C LEU A 136 -7.79 0.28 -0.11
N ARG A 137 -7.96 1.24 -1.02
CA ARG A 137 -7.85 1.05 -2.48
C ARG A 137 -6.87 2.04 -3.06
N LEU A 138 -6.24 1.67 -4.17
CA LEU A 138 -5.34 2.57 -4.90
C LEU A 138 -6.11 3.82 -5.36
N CYS A 139 -5.62 5.01 -4.98
CA CYS A 139 -6.10 6.26 -5.55
C CYS A 139 -5.73 6.30 -7.04
N ARG A 140 -6.66 6.72 -7.89
CA ARG A 140 -6.32 6.89 -9.31
C ARG A 140 -5.38 8.09 -9.46
N ALA A 141 -4.40 7.98 -10.35
CA ALA A 141 -3.39 9.04 -10.57
C ALA A 141 -3.99 10.43 -10.83
N ALA A 142 -5.16 10.51 -11.47
CA ALA A 142 -5.88 11.76 -11.70
C ALA A 142 -6.36 12.46 -10.41
N GLU A 143 -6.62 11.71 -9.33
CA GLU A 143 -7.01 12.26 -8.02
C GLU A 143 -5.79 12.71 -7.21
N ALA A 144 -4.64 12.06 -7.40
CA ALA A 144 -3.39 12.42 -6.74
C ALA A 144 -2.79 13.73 -7.31
N GLU A 145 -2.83 13.92 -8.65
CA GLU A 145 -2.41 15.17 -9.29
C GLU A 145 -3.36 16.33 -8.97
N ALA A 146 -4.68 16.09 -8.96
CA ALA A 146 -5.67 17.11 -8.60
C ALA A 146 -5.57 17.56 -7.12
N ARG A 147 -5.03 16.73 -6.23
CA ARG A 147 -4.76 17.09 -4.82
C ARG A 147 -3.40 17.75 -4.63
N ALA A 148 -2.36 17.32 -5.34
CA ALA A 148 -1.07 18.01 -5.34
C ALA A 148 -1.16 19.45 -5.90
N ALA A 149 -2.15 19.70 -6.77
CA ALA A 149 -2.45 21.01 -7.33
C ALA A 149 -3.40 21.87 -6.47
N GLN A 150 -3.95 21.36 -5.37
CA GLN A 150 -4.77 22.17 -4.46
C GLN A 150 -3.85 22.93 -3.49
N PRO A 151 -3.85 24.27 -3.52
CA PRO A 151 -3.17 25.03 -2.47
C PRO A 151 -3.83 24.70 -1.14
N ALA A 152 -3.02 24.50 -0.10
CA ALA A 152 -3.50 24.40 1.27
C ALA A 152 -4.42 25.61 1.52
N ALA A 153 -5.71 25.37 1.64
CA ALA A 153 -6.65 26.43 1.93
C ALA A 153 -6.29 27.02 3.31
N PRO A 154 -6.30 28.36 3.45
CA PRO A 154 -5.93 29.04 4.69
C PRO A 154 -6.89 28.75 5.85
#